data_AF-A0A1S1GYK1-F1
#
_entry.id   AF-A0A1S1GYK1-F1
#
_cell.length_a   1.000
_cell.length_b   1.000
_cell.length_c   1.000
_cell.angle_alpha   90.00
_cell.angle_beta   90.00
_cell.angle_gamma   90.00
#
_symmetry.space_group_name_H-M   'P 1'
#
loop_
_entity.id
_entity.type
_entity.pdbx_description
1 polymer ?
#
loop_
_entity_poly.entity_id
_entity_poly.type
_entity_poly.pdbx_seq_one_letter_code
_entity_poly.pdbx_strand_id
1 'polypeptide(L)' 'MGDKPISFRDANGNFVSAADVWNEKKLEELFNRLNPNRALRLAKAKKQAEGKKSE' A
#
# COMPACT_ATOMS: atom_id res chain seq x y z
N MET A 1 14.13 28.43 -12.78
CA MET A 1 14.91 27.18 -12.95
C MET A 1 13.90 26.06 -12.91
N GLY A 2 13.67 25.40 -14.06
CA GLY A 2 12.53 24.51 -14.25
C GLY A 2 12.53 23.32 -13.31
N ASP A 3 11.36 22.99 -12.78
CA ASP A 3 11.10 21.72 -12.11
C ASP A 3 11.59 20.61 -13.03
N LYS A 4 12.66 19.93 -12.62
CA LYS A 4 13.02 18.66 -13.23
C LYS A 4 11.83 17.75 -12.95
N PRO A 5 11.12 17.21 -13.95
CA PRO A 5 10.17 16.16 -13.66
C PRO A 5 10.96 15.07 -12.93
N ILE A 6 10.51 14.67 -11.74
CA ILE A 6 11.10 13.56 -11.00
C ILE A 6 10.79 12.32 -11.82
N SER A 7 11.60 12.07 -12.84
CA SER A 7 11.46 10.93 -13.72
C SER A 7 12.04 9.73 -12.99
N PHE A 8 11.19 9.01 -12.27
CA PHE A 8 11.55 7.69 -11.78
C PHE A 8 11.62 6.76 -13.00
N ARG A 9 12.77 6.12 -13.19
CA ARG A 9 12.96 5.10 -14.24
C ARG A 9 13.01 3.74 -13.57
N ASP A 10 12.37 2.76 -14.20
CA ASP A 10 12.47 1.36 -13.76
C ASP A 10 13.87 0.79 -14.09
N ALA A 11 14.14 -0.43 -13.64
CA ALA A 11 15.41 -1.12 -13.93
C ALA A 11 15.67 -1.32 -15.44
N ASN A 12 14.64 -1.19 -16.27
CA ASN A 12 14.70 -1.33 -17.72
C ASN A 12 14.85 0.03 -18.44
N GLY A 13 14.95 1.13 -17.69
CA GLY A 13 15.11 2.48 -18.24
C GLY A 13 13.81 3.13 -18.74
N ASN A 14 12.65 2.51 -18.54
CA ASN A 14 11.35 3.07 -18.87
C ASN A 14 10.91 4.08 -17.81
N PHE A 15 10.29 5.18 -18.24
CA PHE A 15 9.66 6.13 -17.32
C PHE A 15 8.43 5.48 -16.70
N VAL A 16 8.43 5.41 -15.37
CA VAL A 16 7.31 4.87 -14.59
C VAL A 16 6.74 5.97 -13.73
N SER A 17 5.41 6.10 -13.75
CA SER A 17 4.72 7.00 -12.84
C SER A 17 4.91 6.49 -11.41
N ALA A 18 4.86 7.40 -10.44
CA ALA A 18 4.87 7.02 -9.03
C ALA A 18 3.73 6.02 -8.71
N ALA A 19 2.61 6.08 -9.44
CA ALA A 19 1.53 5.10 -9.34
C ALA A 19 1.96 3.68 -9.79
N ASP A 20 2.76 3.57 -10.84
CA ASP A 20 3.25 2.28 -11.35
C ASP A 20 4.29 1.65 -10.42
N VAL A 21 5.06 2.50 -9.73
CA VAL A 21 6.07 2.06 -8.77
C VAL A 21 5.43 1.43 -7.53
N TRP A 22 4.27 1.91 -7.10
CA TRP A 22 3.54 1.46 -5.91
C TRP A 22 2.45 0.43 -6.23
N ASN A 23 2.88 -0.73 -6.73
CA ASN A 23 1.98 -1.87 -6.96
C ASN A 23 1.45 -2.45 -5.63
N GLU A 24 0.28 -3.12 -5.66
CA GLU A 24 -0.40 -3.71 -4.51
C GLU A 24 0.55 -4.56 -3.64
N LYS A 25 1.41 -5.36 -4.28
CA LYS A 25 2.40 -6.19 -3.59
C LYS A 25 3.41 -5.38 -2.76
N LYS A 26 3.92 -4.27 -3.32
CA LYS A 26 4.88 -3.39 -2.62
C LYS A 26 4.22 -2.63 -1.49
N LEU A 27 2.97 -2.19 -1.70
CA LEU A 27 2.18 -1.56 -0.66
C LEU A 27 1.89 -2.54 0.47
N GLU A 28 1.53 -3.78 0.16
CA GLU A 28 1.26 -4.83 1.14
C GLU A 28 2.51 -5.19 1.96
N GLU A 29 3.67 -5.36 1.30
CA GLU A 29 4.95 -5.58 1.96
C GLU A 29 5.31 -4.40 2.89
N LEU A 30 5.14 -3.17 2.41
CA LEU A 30 5.39 -1.96 3.21
C LEU A 30 4.46 -1.91 4.42
N PHE A 31 3.17 -2.21 4.24
CA PHE A 31 2.19 -2.25 5.34
C PHE A 31 2.53 -3.33 6.36
N ASN A 32 2.99 -4.50 5.93
CA ASN A 32 3.40 -5.58 6.82
C ASN A 32 4.67 -5.22 7.60
N ARG A 33 5.62 -4.53 6.96
CA ARG A 33 6.86 -4.06 7.60
C ARG A 33 6.61 -2.94 8.62
N LEU A 34 5.83 -1.92 8.26
CA LEU A 34 5.56 -0.76 9.12
C LEU A 34 4.48 -1.04 10.17
N ASN A 35 3.59 -2.00 9.91
CA ASN A 35 2.54 -2.39 10.84
C ASN A 35 2.33 -3.92 10.84
N PRO A 36 3.22 -4.68 11.51
CA PRO A 36 3.15 -6.14 11.54
C PRO A 36 1.85 -6.67 12.18
N ASN A 37 1.22 -5.88 13.07
CA ASN A 37 -0.04 -6.24 13.72
C ASN A 37 -1.29 -5.85 12.91
N ARG A 38 -1.13 -5.33 11.69
CA ARG A 38 -2.24 -4.88 10.82
C ARG A 38 -3.22 -6.01 10.53
N ALA A 39 -2.73 -7.21 10.23
CA ALA A 39 -3.56 -8.38 9.92
C ALA A 39 -4.47 -8.75 11.11
N LEU A 40 -3.92 -8.77 12.33
CA LEU A 40 -4.67 -9.03 13.56
C LEU A 40 -5.72 -7.94 13.80
N ARG A 41 -5.38 -6.67 13.52
CA ARG A 41 -6.29 -5.54 13.71
C ARG A 41 -7.44 -5.57 12.71
N LEU A 42 -7.18 -5.92 11.45
CA LEU A 42 -8.19 -6.14 10.42
C LEU A 42 -9.13 -7.29 10.79
N ALA A 43 -8.59 -8.42 11.26
CA ALA A 43 -9.40 -9.56 11.70
C ALA A 43 -10.31 -9.18 12.88
N LYS A 44 -9.79 -8.43 13.87
CA LYS A 44 -10.59 -7.92 14.99
C LYS A 44 -11.67 -6.94 14.51
N ALA A 45 -11.34 -6.01 13.62
CA ALA A 45 -12.29 -5.04 13.08
C ALA A 45 -13.42 -5.72 12.30
N LYS A 46 -13.12 -6.75 11.49
CA LYS A 46 -14.15 -7.54 10.79
C LYS A 46 -15.09 -8.25 11.76
N LYS A 47 -14.56 -8.94 12.77
CA LYS A 47 -15.39 -9.60 13.80
C LYS A 47 -16.29 -8.64 14.56
N GLN A 48 -15.79 -7.43 14.86
CA GLN A 48 -16.60 -6.39 15.53
C GLN A 48 -17.68 -5.81 14.61
N ALA A 49 -17.39 -5.64 13.32
CA ALA A 49 -18.36 -5.18 12.34
C ALA A 49 -19.46 -6.23 12.07
N GLU A 50 -19.09 -7.51 12.04
CA GLU A 50 -20.03 -8.62 11.90
C GLU A 50 -20.96 -8.74 13.12
N GLY A 51 -20.41 -8.65 14.34
CA GLY A 51 -21.22 -8.68 15.56
C GLY A 51 -22.21 -7.51 15.68
N LYS A 52 -21.84 -6.32 15.18
CA LYS A 52 -22.74 -5.14 15.14
C LYS A 52 -23.82 -5.20 14.06
N LYS A 53 -23.69 -6.08 13.05
CA LYS A 53 -24.66 -6.21 11.97
C LYS A 53 -25.82 -7.15 12.32
N SER A 54 -25.65 -7.95 13.38
CA SER A 54 -26.61 -8.95 13.87
C SER A 54 -27.43 -8.50 15.08
N GLU A 55 -27.30 -7.24 15.50
CA GLU A 55 -28.08 -6.57 16.55
C GLU A 55 -28.96 -5.49 15.92
#